data_AF-A0A9X2S323-F1
#
_entry.id   AF-A0A9X2S323-F1
#
_cell.length_a   1.000
_cell.length_b   1.000
_cell.length_c   1.000
_cell.angle_alpha   90.00
_cell.angle_beta   90.00
_cell.angle_gamma   90.00
#
_symmetry.space_group_name_H-M   'P 1'
#
loop_
_entity.id
_entity.type
_entity.pdbx_description
1 polymer ?
#
loop_
_entity_poly.entity_id
_entity_poly.type
_entity_poly.pdbx_seq_one_letter_code
_entity_poly.pdbx_strand_id
1 'polypeptide(L)'
;MSFTSKILLFFVILGAINIIILLVIKNKSRSIKVEKKEKRKKGDIRVLNYDDEDLLCMVDNDLEFKYGYGCSDLEVFKNMKTTHRNMYTLLWFDTEMQNGGLGEYFFNVSNITMNYLEKALEDVKALELFKEYRQFMEKNNVIEAINHINKRSVEEYSEFMSEFDFSNFNNLYEKIDLRLFMANYIRENIVDFSDLSEEELKILREMEEEQKLIENN
;
A
#
# COMPACT_ATOMS: atom_id res chain seq x y z
N MET A 1 -9.20 54.40 -23.60
CA MET A 1 -8.47 53.25 -23.01
C MET A 1 -7.06 53.24 -23.57
N SER A 2 -6.04 53.18 -22.71
CA SER A 2 -4.64 53.12 -23.16
C SER A 2 -4.36 51.79 -23.87
N PHE A 3 -3.32 51.77 -24.72
CA PHE A 3 -2.87 50.56 -25.42
C PHE A 3 -2.60 49.39 -24.45
N THR A 4 -2.08 49.70 -23.25
CA THR A 4 -1.90 48.76 -22.14
C THR A 4 -3.20 48.13 -21.65
N SER A 5 -4.29 48.89 -21.55
CA SER A 5 -5.60 48.34 -21.16
C SER A 5 -6.16 47.35 -22.20
N LYS A 6 -5.88 47.56 -23.49
CA LYS A 6 -6.30 46.64 -24.57
C LYS A 6 -5.50 45.34 -24.57
N ILE A 7 -4.20 45.41 -24.28
CA ILE A 7 -3.33 44.23 -24.14
C ILE A 7 -3.78 43.39 -22.93
N LEU A 8 -4.07 44.04 -21.81
CA LEU A 8 -4.51 43.33 -20.59
C LEU A 8 -5.86 42.64 -20.82
N LEU A 9 -6.80 43.29 -21.52
CA LEU A 9 -8.07 42.71 -21.90
C LEU A 9 -7.89 41.48 -22.82
N PHE A 10 -6.93 41.53 -23.74
CA PHE A 10 -6.62 40.41 -24.62
C PHE A 10 -6.12 39.17 -23.86
N PHE A 11 -5.25 39.35 -22.86
CA PHE A 11 -4.79 38.25 -22.00
C PHE A 11 -5.90 37.67 -21.12
N VAL A 12 -6.80 38.51 -20.60
CA VAL A 12 -7.98 38.05 -19.82
C VAL A 12 -8.91 37.20 -20.69
N ILE A 13 -9.15 37.62 -21.95
CA ILE A 13 -9.98 36.86 -22.89
C ILE A 13 -9.33 35.52 -23.25
N LEU A 14 -8.02 35.50 -23.51
CA LEU A 14 -7.28 34.26 -23.78
C LEU A 14 -7.32 33.30 -22.58
N GLY A 15 -7.15 33.81 -21.37
CA GLY A 15 -7.27 33.01 -20.14
C GLY A 15 -8.66 32.38 -19.98
N ALA A 16 -9.72 33.15 -20.23
CA ALA A 16 -11.10 32.67 -20.17
C ALA A 16 -11.39 31.59 -21.22
N ILE A 17 -10.88 31.75 -22.45
CA ILE A 17 -11.02 30.75 -23.52
C ILE A 17 -10.33 29.44 -23.11
N ASN A 18 -9.13 29.51 -22.52
CA ASN A 18 -8.39 28.33 -22.10
C ASN A 18 -9.14 27.54 -21.01
N ILE A 19 -9.75 28.24 -20.05
CA ILE A 19 -10.59 27.61 -18.99
C ILE A 19 -11.82 26.93 -19.61
N ILE A 20 -12.48 27.57 -20.59
CA ILE A 20 -13.65 26.98 -21.27
C ILE A 20 -13.25 25.72 -22.04
N ILE A 21 -12.11 25.73 -22.75
CA ILE A 21 -11.61 24.55 -23.47
C ILE A 21 -11.32 23.41 -22.50
N LEU A 22 -10.67 23.68 -21.37
CA LEU A 22 -10.39 22.68 -20.33
C LEU A 22 -11.68 22.10 -19.73
N LEU A 23 -12.71 22.92 -19.51
CA LEU A 23 -14.01 22.47 -19.02
C LEU A 23 -14.74 21.60 -20.05
N VAL A 24 -14.66 21.93 -21.35
CA VAL A 24 -15.22 21.12 -22.43
C VAL A 24 -14.50 19.78 -22.55
N ILE A 25 -13.16 19.76 -22.47
CA ILE A 25 -12.38 18.51 -22.48
C ILE A 25 -12.72 17.65 -21.26
N LYS A 26 -12.84 18.25 -20.06
CA LYS A 26 -13.24 17.56 -18.83
C LYS A 26 -14.65 16.98 -18.92
N ASN A 27 -15.60 17.70 -19.50
CA ASN A 27 -16.96 17.20 -19.73
C ASN A 27 -17.01 16.10 -20.80
N LYS A 28 -16.21 16.22 -21.87
CA LYS A 28 -16.12 15.18 -22.91
C LYS A 28 -15.44 13.91 -22.39
N SER A 29 -14.45 14.04 -21.52
CA SER A 29 -13.85 12.92 -20.76
C SER A 29 -14.87 12.25 -19.83
N ARG A 30 -15.69 13.02 -19.11
CA ARG A 30 -16.80 12.50 -18.31
C ARG A 30 -17.87 11.81 -19.15
N SER A 31 -18.21 12.33 -20.34
CA SER A 31 -19.20 11.70 -21.22
C SER A 31 -18.68 10.46 -21.92
N ILE A 32 -17.38 10.37 -22.22
CA ILE A 32 -16.75 9.18 -22.82
C ILE A 32 -16.58 8.04 -21.79
N LYS A 33 -16.51 8.37 -20.49
CA LYS A 33 -16.55 7.36 -19.42
C LYS A 33 -17.93 6.76 -19.16
N VAL A 34 -18.98 7.28 -19.79
CA VAL A 34 -20.35 6.76 -19.67
C VAL A 34 -20.72 6.14 -21.02
N GLU A 35 -20.93 4.82 -21.02
CA GLU A 35 -21.29 3.97 -22.19
C GLU A 35 -20.15 3.39 -23.03
N LYS A 36 -19.16 2.78 -22.38
CA LYS A 36 -18.80 1.41 -22.75
C LYS A 36 -19.22 0.48 -21.62
N LYS A 37 -20.50 0.09 -21.60
CA LYS A 37 -20.90 -1.13 -20.88
C LYS A 37 -20.34 -2.29 -21.70
N GLU A 38 -19.10 -2.68 -21.39
CA GLU A 38 -18.65 -4.03 -21.72
C GLU A 38 -19.69 -5.00 -21.18
N LYS A 39 -20.18 -5.89 -22.05
CA LYS A 39 -21.03 -6.99 -21.63
C LYS A 39 -20.16 -7.88 -20.74
N ARG A 40 -20.25 -7.65 -19.42
CA ARG A 40 -19.53 -8.42 -18.41
C ARG A 40 -19.85 -9.91 -18.58
N LYS A 41 -18.80 -10.73 -18.57
CA LYS A 41 -18.97 -12.17 -18.46
C LYS A 41 -19.54 -12.48 -17.08
N LYS A 42 -20.44 -13.46 -17.01
CA LYS A 42 -20.91 -14.01 -15.74
C LYS A 42 -19.68 -14.55 -14.99
N GLY A 43 -19.44 -14.12 -13.75
CA GLY A 43 -18.26 -14.49 -12.96
C GLY A 43 -17.18 -13.39 -12.78
N ASP A 44 -17.42 -12.17 -13.24
CA ASP A 44 -16.40 -11.11 -13.27
C ASP A 44 -16.44 -10.22 -12.01
N ILE A 45 -15.54 -10.46 -11.04
CA ILE A 45 -15.38 -9.63 -9.84
C ILE A 45 -14.35 -8.55 -10.14
N ARG A 46 -14.81 -7.30 -10.25
CA ARG A 46 -13.99 -6.18 -10.75
C ARG A 46 -12.65 -6.04 -10.02
N VAL A 47 -12.65 -6.19 -8.69
CA VAL A 47 -11.46 -5.97 -7.85
C VAL A 47 -10.41 -7.07 -8.03
N LEU A 48 -10.82 -8.29 -8.35
CA LEU A 48 -9.87 -9.38 -8.65
C LEU A 48 -9.13 -9.19 -9.97
N ASN A 49 -9.63 -8.33 -10.85
CA ASN A 49 -9.00 -8.03 -12.14
C ASN A 49 -8.08 -6.80 -12.11
N TYR A 50 -7.92 -6.16 -10.95
CA TYR A 50 -6.89 -5.14 -10.81
C TYR A 50 -5.51 -5.79 -10.91
N ASP A 51 -4.59 -5.10 -11.59
CA ASP A 51 -3.19 -5.46 -11.47
C ASP A 51 -2.71 -5.25 -10.03
N ASP A 52 -1.54 -5.82 -9.72
CA ASP A 52 -1.04 -5.86 -8.34
C ASP A 52 -0.89 -4.46 -7.74
N GLU A 53 -0.42 -3.50 -8.52
CA GLU A 53 -0.18 -2.13 -8.07
C GLU A 53 -1.47 -1.35 -7.85
N ASP A 54 -2.43 -1.45 -8.78
CA ASP A 54 -3.75 -0.83 -8.62
C ASP A 54 -4.49 -1.41 -7.40
N LEU A 55 -4.35 -2.71 -7.16
CA LEU A 55 -4.95 -3.39 -6.01
C LEU A 55 -4.32 -2.91 -4.70
N LEU A 56 -2.99 -2.84 -4.63
CA LEU A 56 -2.27 -2.33 -3.46
C LEU A 56 -2.61 -0.87 -3.18
N CYS A 57 -2.62 -0.02 -4.21
CA CYS A 57 -3.01 1.39 -4.08
C CYS A 57 -4.44 1.53 -3.56
N MET A 58 -5.38 0.73 -4.05
CA MET A 58 -6.76 0.76 -3.58
C MET A 58 -6.84 0.40 -2.08
N VAL A 59 -6.18 -0.69 -1.67
CA VAL A 59 -6.19 -1.16 -0.29
C VAL A 59 -5.50 -0.16 0.64
N ASP A 60 -4.36 0.40 0.24
CA ASP A 60 -3.65 1.41 1.02
C ASP A 60 -4.56 2.62 1.33
N ASN A 61 -5.17 3.20 0.29
CA ASN A 61 -6.10 4.31 0.44
C ASN A 61 -7.31 3.98 1.33
N ASP A 62 -7.86 2.76 1.23
CA ASP A 62 -8.99 2.34 2.08
C ASP A 62 -8.58 2.20 3.55
N LEU A 63 -7.43 1.58 3.80
CA LEU A 63 -6.90 1.40 5.15
C LEU A 63 -6.55 2.76 5.80
N GLU A 64 -5.94 3.67 5.05
CA GLU A 64 -5.69 5.04 5.51
C GLU A 64 -6.99 5.80 5.80
N PHE A 65 -8.02 5.64 4.96
CA PHE A 65 -9.33 6.26 5.22
C PHE A 65 -9.99 5.69 6.47
N LYS A 66 -9.88 4.38 6.68
CA LYS A 66 -10.51 3.64 7.78
C LYS A 66 -9.83 3.84 9.13
N TYR A 67 -8.49 3.89 9.15
CA TYR A 67 -7.70 3.90 10.38
C TYR A 67 -6.91 5.19 10.60
N GLY A 68 -6.85 6.07 9.60
CA GLY A 68 -6.11 7.32 9.62
C GLY A 68 -4.77 7.23 8.88
N TYR A 69 -4.38 8.36 8.28
CA TYR A 69 -3.09 8.51 7.61
C TYR A 69 -1.93 8.38 8.62
N GLY A 70 -0.89 7.64 8.26
CA GLY A 70 0.33 7.59 9.07
C GLY A 70 0.22 6.86 10.40
N CYS A 71 -0.89 6.13 10.63
CA CYS A 71 -1.32 5.56 11.92
C CYS A 71 -0.15 5.36 12.90
N SER A 72 0.02 6.29 13.83
CA SER A 72 1.12 6.33 14.80
C SER A 72 0.67 5.94 16.22
N ASP A 73 -0.55 5.43 16.34
CA ASP A 73 -1.14 4.98 17.61
C ASP A 73 -1.19 3.45 17.66
N LEU A 74 -0.48 2.89 18.64
CA LEU A 74 -0.42 1.45 18.87
C LEU A 74 -1.81 0.86 19.21
N GLU A 75 -2.69 1.62 19.85
CA GLU A 75 -4.05 1.16 20.16
C GLU A 75 -4.89 0.98 18.90
N VAL A 76 -4.67 1.80 17.86
CA VAL A 76 -5.34 1.59 16.57
C VAL A 76 -4.93 0.25 15.98
N PHE A 77 -3.63 -0.06 15.94
CA PHE A 77 -3.13 -1.36 15.45
C PHE A 77 -3.69 -2.55 16.23
N LYS A 78 -3.75 -2.47 17.56
CA LYS A 78 -4.32 -3.53 18.40
C LYS A 78 -5.78 -3.82 18.06
N ASN A 79 -6.53 -2.79 17.66
CA ASN A 79 -7.95 -2.90 17.34
C ASN A 79 -8.23 -3.17 15.84
N MET A 80 -7.21 -3.15 14.98
CA MET A 80 -7.36 -3.52 13.57
C MET A 80 -7.70 -5.00 13.41
N LYS A 81 -8.49 -5.29 12.38
CA LYS A 81 -8.65 -6.67 11.87
C LYS A 81 -7.28 -7.20 11.46
N THR A 82 -7.00 -8.48 11.69
CA THR A 82 -5.67 -9.07 11.42
C THR A 82 -5.21 -8.87 9.99
N THR A 83 -6.07 -9.14 9.00
CA THR A 83 -5.77 -8.93 7.57
C THR A 83 -5.38 -7.48 7.26
N HIS A 84 -6.11 -6.53 7.85
CA HIS A 84 -5.84 -5.10 7.69
C HIS A 84 -4.51 -4.70 8.34
N ARG A 85 -4.27 -5.15 9.58
CA ARG A 85 -3.02 -4.88 10.29
C ARG A 85 -1.81 -5.44 9.56
N ASN A 86 -1.92 -6.65 9.03
CA ASN A 86 -0.84 -7.28 8.27
C ASN A 86 -0.51 -6.44 7.03
N MET A 87 -1.52 -6.08 6.25
CA MET A 87 -1.33 -5.24 5.06
C MET A 87 -0.76 -3.86 5.38
N TYR A 88 -1.32 -3.18 6.39
CA TYR A 88 -0.84 -1.87 6.80
C TYR A 88 0.61 -1.93 7.30
N THR A 89 0.96 -2.95 8.09
CA THR A 89 2.35 -3.18 8.54
C THR A 89 3.29 -3.36 7.37
N LEU A 90 2.89 -4.16 6.37
CA LEU A 90 3.72 -4.43 5.19
C LEU A 90 3.83 -3.22 4.27
N LEU A 91 2.80 -2.40 4.11
CA LEU A 91 2.85 -1.16 3.32
C LEU A 91 3.86 -0.15 3.91
N TRP A 92 3.82 0.04 5.24
CA TRP A 92 4.82 0.88 5.91
C TRP A 92 6.21 0.29 5.82
N PHE A 93 6.34 -1.01 6.06
CA PHE A 93 7.62 -1.70 5.93
C PHE A 93 8.20 -1.56 4.51
N ASP A 94 7.40 -1.82 3.46
CA ASP A 94 7.80 -1.69 2.05
C ASP A 94 8.26 -0.26 1.72
N THR A 95 7.51 0.74 2.20
CA THR A 95 7.85 2.16 2.01
C THR A 95 9.22 2.50 2.60
N GLU A 96 9.49 2.08 3.84
CA GLU A 96 10.77 2.38 4.49
C GLU A 96 11.93 1.56 3.89
N MET A 97 11.66 0.30 3.51
CA MET A 97 12.64 -0.52 2.79
C MET A 97 13.08 0.14 1.49
N GLN A 98 12.15 0.74 0.74
CA GLN A 98 12.44 1.49 -0.48
C GLN A 98 13.18 2.81 -0.23
N ASN A 99 12.94 3.45 0.92
CA ASN A 99 13.58 4.73 1.26
C ASN A 99 15.02 4.56 1.78
N GLY A 100 15.28 3.55 2.60
CA GLY A 100 16.59 3.36 3.24
C GLY A 100 16.85 1.97 3.83
N GLY A 101 16.03 0.98 3.48
CA GLY A 101 16.18 -0.40 3.95
C GLY A 101 15.71 -0.63 5.39
N LEU A 102 16.16 -1.74 5.98
CA LEU A 102 15.66 -2.18 7.29
C LEU A 102 16.03 -1.21 8.42
N GLY A 103 17.18 -0.55 8.31
CA GLY A 103 17.60 0.48 9.25
C GLY A 103 16.68 1.69 9.26
N GLU A 104 16.22 2.14 8.07
CA GLU A 104 15.21 3.19 7.94
C GLU A 104 13.92 2.79 8.64
N TYR A 105 13.45 1.56 8.41
CA TYR A 105 12.22 1.06 9.03
C TYR A 105 12.26 1.09 10.57
N PHE A 106 13.39 0.71 11.17
CA PHE A 106 13.57 0.75 12.63
C PHE A 106 13.82 2.15 13.18
N PHE A 107 14.55 2.98 12.44
CA PHE A 107 14.80 4.34 12.85
C PHE A 107 13.53 5.18 12.76
N ASN A 108 12.68 4.98 11.74
CA ASN A 108 11.46 5.75 11.49
C ASN A 108 10.28 5.39 12.41
N VAL A 109 9.24 6.23 12.42
CA VAL A 109 8.09 6.09 13.35
C VAL A 109 7.22 4.88 12.96
N SER A 110 7.39 4.41 11.73
CA SER A 110 6.94 3.12 11.20
C SER A 110 7.28 1.94 12.11
N ASN A 111 8.35 2.03 12.91
CA ASN A 111 8.77 0.98 13.84
C ASN A 111 7.71 0.63 14.89
N ILE A 112 6.67 1.45 15.07
CA ILE A 112 5.50 1.11 15.88
C ILE A 112 4.83 -0.19 15.42
N THR A 113 5.01 -0.56 14.16
CA THR A 113 4.48 -1.79 13.56
C THR A 113 5.40 -3.00 13.67
N MET A 114 6.63 -2.84 14.17
CA MET A 114 7.67 -3.89 14.12
C MET A 114 7.28 -5.19 14.80
N ASN A 115 6.45 -5.10 15.86
CA ASN A 115 5.96 -6.27 16.61
C ASN A 115 4.94 -7.11 15.83
N TYR A 116 4.41 -6.58 14.72
CA TYR A 116 3.46 -7.27 13.84
C TYR A 116 4.11 -7.79 12.56
N LEU A 117 5.33 -7.35 12.25
CA LEU A 117 5.99 -7.63 10.96
C LEU A 117 6.25 -9.13 10.75
N GLU A 118 6.72 -9.86 11.77
CA GLU A 118 6.91 -11.32 11.65
C GLU A 118 5.64 -12.03 11.22
N LYS A 119 4.52 -11.72 11.88
CA LYS A 119 3.24 -12.36 11.59
C LYS A 119 2.72 -11.96 10.21
N ALA A 120 2.90 -10.70 9.83
CA ALA A 120 2.51 -10.22 8.51
C ALA A 120 3.30 -10.92 7.40
N LEU A 121 4.62 -11.04 7.52
CA LEU A 121 5.48 -11.75 6.55
C LEU A 121 5.13 -13.25 6.46
N GLU A 122 4.85 -13.89 7.60
CA GLU A 122 4.37 -15.28 7.63
C GLU A 122 3.03 -15.44 6.89
N ASP A 123 2.05 -14.59 7.18
CA ASP A 123 0.70 -14.70 6.63
C ASP A 123 0.64 -14.42 5.13
N VAL A 124 1.48 -13.51 4.61
CA VAL A 124 1.62 -13.28 3.14
C VAL A 124 2.55 -14.29 2.47
N LYS A 125 3.08 -15.27 3.21
CA LYS A 125 3.97 -16.33 2.72
C LYS A 125 5.33 -15.82 2.21
N ALA A 126 5.80 -14.66 2.67
CA ALA A 126 7.13 -14.13 2.41
C ALA A 126 8.18 -14.77 3.36
N LEU A 127 8.28 -16.10 3.31
CA LEU A 127 8.94 -16.92 4.34
C LEU A 127 10.45 -16.68 4.47
N GLU A 128 11.13 -16.31 3.39
CA GLU A 128 12.56 -15.98 3.41
C GLU A 128 12.82 -14.67 4.17
N LEU A 129 12.04 -13.63 3.88
CA LEU A 129 12.10 -12.36 4.63
C LEU A 129 11.73 -12.56 6.09
N PHE A 130 10.69 -13.33 6.38
CA PHE A 130 10.30 -13.70 7.73
C PHE A 130 11.45 -14.32 8.52
N LYS A 131 12.12 -15.32 7.93
CA LYS A 131 13.22 -16.03 8.57
C LYS A 131 14.41 -15.11 8.82
N GLU A 132 14.79 -14.31 7.83
CA GLU A 132 15.93 -13.40 7.96
C GLU A 132 15.64 -12.27 8.96
N TYR A 133 14.43 -11.71 8.95
CA TYR A 133 14.00 -10.69 9.91
C TYR A 133 14.08 -11.22 11.35
N ARG A 134 13.51 -12.40 11.61
CA ARG A 134 13.56 -13.03 12.93
C ARG A 134 15.01 -13.26 13.38
N GLN A 135 15.86 -13.80 12.50
CA GLN A 135 17.27 -14.01 12.83
C GLN A 135 18.00 -12.70 13.12
N PHE A 136 17.69 -11.64 12.39
CA PHE A 136 18.24 -10.31 12.64
C PHE A 136 17.81 -9.80 14.03
N MET A 137 16.53 -9.89 14.37
CA MET A 137 15.99 -9.45 15.65
C MET A 137 16.53 -10.27 16.84
N GLU A 138 16.73 -11.58 16.68
CA GLU A 138 17.28 -12.45 17.74
C GLU A 138 18.76 -12.18 18.04
N LYS A 139 19.53 -11.78 17.02
CA LYS A 139 20.98 -11.56 17.15
C LYS A 139 21.33 -10.15 17.63
N ASN A 140 20.42 -9.19 17.47
CA ASN A 140 20.69 -7.78 17.66
C ASN A 140 19.77 -7.18 18.73
N ASN A 141 20.28 -6.27 19.56
CA ASN A 141 19.50 -5.58 20.58
C ASN A 141 18.70 -4.39 20.00
N VAL A 142 17.96 -4.61 18.91
CA VAL A 142 17.28 -3.55 18.14
C VAL A 142 16.33 -2.72 19.01
N ILE A 143 15.57 -3.37 19.89
CA ILE A 143 14.62 -2.68 20.78
C ILE A 143 15.35 -1.72 21.73
N GLU A 144 16.50 -2.13 22.26
CA GLU A 144 17.31 -1.31 23.15
C GLU A 144 17.87 -0.09 22.39
N ALA A 145 18.42 -0.30 21.19
CA ALA A 145 18.92 0.78 20.34
C ALA A 145 17.82 1.78 19.98
N ILE A 146 16.63 1.31 19.61
CA ILE A 146 15.47 2.18 19.33
C ILE A 146 15.12 3.03 20.57
N ASN A 147 15.14 2.45 21.77
CA ASN A 147 14.83 3.17 23.00
C ASN A 147 15.87 4.25 23.38
N HIS A 148 17.07 4.19 22.80
CA HIS A 148 18.12 5.20 22.99
C HIS A 148 18.04 6.38 22.02
N ILE A 149 17.18 6.31 20.99
CA ILE A 149 16.93 7.41 20.06
C ILE A 149 16.18 8.53 20.81
N ASN A 150 16.84 9.67 21.03
CA ASN A 150 16.26 10.79 21.77
C ASN A 150 15.58 11.79 20.82
N LYS A 151 16.15 11.97 19.63
CA LYS A 151 15.70 12.89 18.60
C LYS A 151 16.15 12.38 17.24
N ARG A 152 15.19 11.99 16.40
CA ARG A 152 15.38 11.59 15.00
C ARG A 152 16.02 12.70 14.16
N SER A 153 17.34 12.82 14.24
CA SER A 153 18.20 13.74 13.50
C SER A 153 19.17 12.95 12.63
N VAL A 154 19.89 13.65 11.76
CA VAL A 154 20.87 13.03 10.86
C VAL A 154 22.02 12.40 11.66
N GLU A 155 22.39 13.01 12.78
CA GLU A 155 23.44 12.51 13.67
C GLU A 155 23.02 11.20 14.33
N GLU A 156 21.85 11.15 15.01
CA GLU A 156 21.34 9.91 15.62
C GLU A 156 21.08 8.82 14.57
N TYR A 157 20.62 9.20 13.37
CA TYR A 157 20.47 8.26 12.27
C TYR A 157 21.81 7.59 11.92
N SER A 158 22.86 8.39 11.76
CA SER A 158 24.18 7.89 11.40
C SER A 158 24.76 6.97 12.49
N GLU A 159 24.53 7.32 13.76
CA GLU A 159 24.90 6.50 14.91
C GLU A 159 24.15 5.16 14.88
N PHE A 160 22.82 5.19 14.79
CA PHE A 160 21.96 3.99 14.73
C PHE A 160 22.33 3.08 13.55
N MET A 161 22.54 3.65 12.37
CA MET A 161 22.91 2.89 11.17
C MET A 161 24.28 2.21 11.28
N SER A 162 25.14 2.67 12.19
CA SER A 162 26.44 2.06 12.45
C SER A 162 26.42 0.91 13.46
N GLU A 163 25.32 0.75 14.22
CA GLU A 163 25.20 -0.27 15.27
C GLU A 163 25.00 -1.68 14.71
N PHE A 164 24.43 -1.80 13.51
CA PHE A 164 24.03 -3.08 12.94
C PHE A 164 24.45 -3.23 11.49
N ASP A 165 24.71 -4.47 11.08
CA ASP A 165 24.89 -4.82 9.67
C ASP A 165 23.54 -5.23 9.04
N PHE A 166 22.91 -4.30 8.34
CA PHE A 166 21.64 -4.53 7.64
C PHE A 166 21.81 -5.16 6.26
N SER A 167 23.05 -5.33 5.77
CA SER A 167 23.31 -5.63 4.36
C SER A 167 22.67 -6.94 3.90
N ASN A 168 22.72 -8.00 4.73
CA ASN A 168 22.16 -9.29 4.36
C ASN A 168 20.64 -9.21 4.13
N PHE A 169 19.92 -8.56 5.06
CA PHE A 169 18.47 -8.39 4.94
C PHE A 169 18.11 -7.52 3.73
N ASN A 170 18.78 -6.38 3.57
CA ASN A 170 18.50 -5.46 2.46
C ASN A 170 18.75 -6.12 1.09
N ASN A 171 19.85 -6.85 0.95
CA ASN A 171 20.16 -7.60 -0.28
C ASN A 171 19.18 -8.74 -0.57
N LEU A 172 18.58 -9.34 0.46
CA LEU A 172 17.54 -10.34 0.31
C LEU A 172 16.23 -9.70 -0.18
N TYR A 173 15.85 -8.58 0.43
CA TYR A 173 14.66 -7.84 0.06
C TYR A 173 14.67 -7.40 -1.41
N GLU A 174 15.79 -6.94 -1.95
CA GLU A 174 15.92 -6.58 -3.38
C GLU A 174 15.62 -7.74 -4.36
N LYS A 175 15.69 -9.00 -3.90
CA LYS A 175 15.45 -10.19 -4.72
C LYS A 175 14.04 -10.73 -4.57
N ILE A 176 13.27 -10.22 -3.62
CA ILE A 176 11.94 -10.72 -3.26
C ILE A 176 10.91 -9.68 -3.65
N ASP A 177 9.97 -10.07 -4.49
CA ASP A 177 8.82 -9.23 -4.83
C ASP A 177 7.77 -9.28 -3.71
N LEU A 178 8.00 -8.51 -2.65
CA LEU A 178 7.08 -8.45 -1.51
C LEU A 178 5.68 -7.97 -1.94
N ARG A 179 5.61 -7.05 -2.91
CA ARG A 179 4.35 -6.49 -3.40
C ARG A 179 3.49 -7.54 -4.09
N LEU A 180 4.10 -8.48 -4.83
CA LEU A 180 3.39 -9.66 -5.35
C LEU A 180 2.79 -10.53 -4.24
N PHE A 181 3.53 -10.80 -3.16
CA PHE A 181 3.00 -11.56 -2.02
C PHE A 181 1.83 -10.83 -1.35
N MET A 182 1.95 -9.52 -1.17
CA MET A 182 0.89 -8.67 -0.62
C MET A 182 -0.37 -8.68 -1.50
N ALA A 183 -0.23 -8.55 -2.82
CA ALA A 183 -1.34 -8.58 -3.76
C ALA A 183 -2.06 -9.94 -3.76
N ASN A 184 -1.30 -11.04 -3.73
CA ASN A 184 -1.88 -12.38 -3.60
C ASN A 184 -2.64 -12.55 -2.28
N TYR A 185 -2.09 -12.06 -1.17
CA TYR A 185 -2.76 -12.08 0.12
C TYR A 185 -4.08 -11.29 0.12
N ILE A 186 -4.11 -10.12 -0.52
CA ILE A 186 -5.35 -9.34 -0.70
C ILE A 186 -6.37 -10.15 -1.49
N ARG A 187 -5.97 -10.79 -2.59
CA ARG A 187 -6.91 -11.60 -3.42
C ARG A 187 -7.46 -12.80 -2.64
N GLU A 188 -6.63 -13.50 -1.88
CA GLU A 188 -7.05 -14.61 -1.01
C GLU A 188 -8.01 -14.15 0.10
N ASN A 189 -7.96 -12.87 0.50
CA ASN A 189 -8.77 -12.30 1.57
C ASN A 189 -9.65 -11.14 1.09
N ILE A 190 -10.09 -11.17 -0.17
CA ILE A 190 -10.68 -10.00 -0.85
C ILE A 190 -11.95 -9.46 -0.15
N VAL A 191 -12.69 -10.33 0.53
CA VAL A 191 -13.88 -10.00 1.32
C VAL A 191 -13.58 -9.06 2.49
N ASP A 192 -12.33 -8.99 2.92
CA ASP A 192 -11.90 -8.12 4.00
C ASP A 192 -11.60 -6.70 3.49
N PHE A 193 -11.13 -6.60 2.25
CA PHE A 193 -10.58 -5.38 1.64
C PHE A 193 -11.52 -4.71 0.64
N SER A 194 -12.69 -5.28 0.37
CA SER A 194 -13.64 -4.75 -0.59
C SER A 194 -15.07 -4.96 -0.15
N ASP A 195 -15.89 -3.93 -0.33
CA ASP A 195 -17.35 -4.03 -0.24
C ASP A 195 -17.90 -4.73 -1.48
N LEU A 196 -17.89 -6.06 -1.45
CA LEU A 196 -18.44 -6.90 -2.52
C LEU A 196 -19.97 -6.97 -2.43
N SER A 197 -20.63 -6.93 -3.58
CA SER A 197 -22.07 -7.18 -3.66
C SER A 197 -22.41 -8.66 -3.39
N GLU A 198 -23.66 -8.95 -3.01
CA GLU A 198 -24.13 -10.33 -2.78
C GLU A 198 -23.88 -11.26 -3.97
N GLU A 199 -24.00 -10.74 -5.20
CA GLU A 199 -23.72 -11.51 -6.42
C GLU A 199 -22.22 -11.81 -6.57
N GLU A 200 -21.34 -10.85 -6.25
CA GLU A 200 -19.88 -11.06 -6.25
C GLU A 200 -19.44 -12.04 -5.15
N LEU A 201 -20.05 -11.95 -3.97
CA LEU A 201 -19.84 -12.90 -2.87
C LEU A 201 -20.29 -14.32 -3.25
N LYS A 202 -21.40 -14.46 -3.98
CA LYS A 202 -21.86 -15.75 -4.47
C LYS A 202 -20.88 -16.35 -5.48
N ILE A 203 -20.38 -15.54 -6.42
CA ILE A 203 -19.37 -15.97 -7.40
C ILE A 203 -18.10 -16.45 -6.69
N LEU A 204 -17.61 -15.74 -5.66
CA LEU A 204 -16.44 -16.19 -4.90
C LEU A 204 -16.64 -17.58 -4.29
N ARG A 205 -17.79 -17.83 -3.66
CA ARG A 205 -18.09 -19.13 -3.05
C ARG A 205 -18.12 -20.25 -4.09
N GLU A 206 -18.72 -20.00 -5.24
CA GLU A 206 -18.76 -20.96 -6.35
C GLU A 206 -17.32 -21.27 -6.84
N MET A 207 -16.45 -20.27 -6.96
CA MET A 207 -15.04 -20.45 -7.35
C MET A 207 -14.24 -21.25 -6.31
N GLU A 208 -14.44 -20.99 -5.02
CA GLU A 208 -13.78 -21.74 -3.93
C GLU A 208 -14.22 -23.22 -3.88
N GLU A 209 -15.50 -23.49 -4.14
CA GLU A 209 -16.04 -24.85 -4.22
C GLU A 209 -15.44 -25.62 -5.41
N GLU A 210 -15.33 -24.97 -6.57
CA GLU A 210 -14.69 -25.55 -7.76
C GLU A 210 -13.20 -25.85 -7.54
N GLN A 211 -12.44 -24.95 -6.91
CA GLN A 211 -11.02 -25.19 -6.58
C GLN A 211 -10.86 -26.41 -5.66
N LYS A 212 -11.67 -26.51 -4.60
CA LYS A 212 -11.62 -27.66 -3.68
C LYS A 212 -11.95 -28.98 -4.39
N LEU A 213 -12.83 -28.96 -5.39
CA LEU A 213 -13.14 -30.16 -6.18
C LEU A 213 -11.97 -30.57 -7.09
N ILE A 214 -11.17 -29.61 -7.57
CA ILE A 214 -9.99 -29.87 -8.40
C ILE A 214 -8.84 -30.41 -7.54
N GLU A 215 -8.61 -29.87 -6.35
CA GLU A 215 -7.53 -30.31 -5.45
C GLU A 215 -7.76 -31.72 -4.86
N ASN A 216 -9.01 -32.18 -4.82
CA ASN A 216 -9.39 -33.50 -4.29
C ASN A 216 -9.46 -34.60 -5.37
N ASN A 217 -9.14 -34.31 -6.64
CA ASN A 217 -9.08 -35.26 -7.75
C ASN A 217 -7.64 -35.44 -8.26
#